data_AF-X0SR89-F1
#
_entry.id   AF-X0SR89-F1
#
_cell.length_a   1.000
_cell.length_b   1.000
_cell.length_c   1.000
_cell.angle_alpha   90.00
_cell.angle_beta   90.00
_cell.angle_gamma   90.00
#
_symmetry.space_group_name_H-M   'P 1'
#
loop_
_entity.id
_entity.type
_entity.pdbx_description
1 polymer ?
#
loop_
_entity_poly.entity_id
_entity_poly.type
_entity_poly.pdbx_seq_one_letter_code
_entity_poly.pdbx_strand_id
1 'polypeptide(L)'
;MARLEIDLRRLPTQLILSFTGLVLLTAVATGLPAIWLIRGQLERRAWAQVEQAGSAAGALYAAKQNEMANLATLTAQRPTLGRLLAQGDEGSLVPYLGTLQSGAGLDLVLVCDAQEQT
;
A
#
# COMPACT_ATOMS: atom_id res chain seq x y z
N MET A 1 51.90 2.11 5.17
CA MET A 1 51.44 2.19 6.58
C MET A 1 52.29 3.24 7.29
N ALA A 2 51.87 4.51 7.24
CA ALA A 2 52.63 5.61 7.83
C ALA A 2 52.44 5.59 9.35
N ARG A 3 53.54 5.38 10.09
CA ARG A 3 53.57 5.51 11.55
C ARG A 3 53.39 6.98 11.89
N LEU A 4 52.29 7.29 12.58
CA LEU A 4 52.14 8.55 13.30
C LEU A 4 53.09 8.51 14.51
N GLU A 5 54.33 8.95 14.33
CA GLU A 5 55.20 9.29 15.46
C GLU A 5 54.80 10.68 15.94
N ILE A 6 53.81 10.71 16.85
CA ILE A 6 53.41 11.93 17.55
C ILE A 6 54.49 12.22 18.59
N ASP A 7 55.40 13.14 18.29
CA ASP A 7 56.44 13.59 19.22
C ASP A 7 55.79 14.40 20.36
N LEU A 8 55.62 13.76 21.52
CA LEU A 8 54.91 14.25 22.72
C LEU A 8 55.71 15.27 23.55
N ARG A 9 56.84 15.80 23.05
CA ARG A 9 57.81 16.57 23.87
C ARG A 9 57.83 18.08 23.64
N ARG A 10 56.68 18.68 23.25
CA ARG A 10 56.47 20.14 23.32
C ARG A 10 55.09 20.46 23.90
N LEU A 11 55.09 21.17 25.03
CA LEU A 11 53.89 21.70 25.72
C LEU A 11 52.80 22.28 24.80
N PRO A 12 53.10 23.10 23.77
CA PRO A 12 52.07 23.63 22.87
C PRO A 12 51.41 22.54 22.01
N THR A 13 52.15 21.52 21.59
CA THR A 13 51.63 20.43 20.75
C THR A 13 50.65 19.56 21.53
N GLN A 14 50.91 19.31 22.82
CA GLN A 14 50.01 18.56 23.70
C GLN A 14 48.70 19.32 23.95
N LEU A 15 48.78 20.64 24.14
CA LEU A 15 47.61 21.51 24.31
C LEU A 15 46.71 21.48 23.07
N ILE A 16 47.29 21.66 21.87
CA ILE A 16 46.53 21.63 20.60
C ILE A 16 45.89 20.26 20.40
N LEU A 17 46.63 19.17 20.61
CA LEU A 17 46.10 17.81 20.43
C LEU A 17 44.94 17.52 21.39
N SER A 18 45.05 17.96 22.65
CA SER A 18 43.97 17.80 23.64
C SER A 18 42.72 18.59 23.27
N PHE A 19 42.89 19.82 22.78
CA PHE A 19 41.78 20.68 22.39
C PHE A 19 41.07 20.14 21.14
N THR A 20 41.84 19.75 20.11
CA THR A 20 41.28 19.13 18.91
C THR A 20 40.57 17.80 19.23
N GLY A 21 41.15 16.99 20.12
CA GLY A 21 40.52 15.76 20.60
C GLY A 21 39.20 16.01 21.32
N LEU A 22 39.14 17.02 22.18
CA LEU A 22 37.92 17.41 22.90
C LEU A 22 36.81 17.91 21.96
N VAL A 23 37.17 18.70 20.95
CA VAL A 23 36.24 19.18 19.92
C VAL A 23 35.71 18.02 19.06
N LEU A 24 36.56 17.07 18.67
CA LEU A 24 36.13 15.86 17.97
C LEU A 24 35.19 15.00 18.82
N LEU A 25 35.49 14.80 20.10
CA LEU A 25 34.65 14.03 21.01
C LEU A 25 33.26 14.67 21.18
N THR A 26 33.20 15.98 21.33
CA THR A 26 31.91 16.70 21.44
C THR A 26 31.11 16.67 20.15
N ALA A 27 31.76 16.78 18.98
CA ALA A 27 31.10 16.61 17.69
C ALA A 27 30.54 15.19 17.49
N VAL A 28 31.29 14.17 17.87
CA VAL A 28 30.85 12.77 17.79
C VAL A 28 29.72 12.48 18.78
N ALA A 29 29.83 12.99 20.02
CA ALA A 29 28.83 12.82 21.07
C ALA A 29 27.47 13.46 20.72
N THR A 30 27.46 14.50 19.89
CA THR A 30 26.22 15.17 19.45
C THR A 30 25.71 14.64 18.10
N GLY A 31 26.60 14.31 17.16
CA GLY A 31 26.22 13.85 15.82
C GLY A 31 25.69 12.42 15.75
N LEU A 32 26.30 11.48 16.48
CA LEU A 32 25.88 10.07 16.51
C LEU A 32 24.43 9.88 17.01
N PRO A 33 24.02 10.43 18.18
CA PRO A 33 22.67 10.23 18.66
C PRO A 33 21.63 10.87 17.75
N ALA A 34 21.94 11.98 17.07
CA ALA A 34 21.04 12.60 16.10
C ALA A 34 20.75 11.66 14.91
N ILE A 35 21.78 11.03 14.35
CA ILE A 35 21.62 10.07 13.24
C ILE A 35 20.89 8.81 13.69
N TRP A 36 21.21 8.33 14.90
CA TRP A 36 20.58 7.15 15.48
C TRP A 36 19.08 7.36 15.76
N LEU A 37 18.71 8.53 16.29
CA LEU A 37 17.32 8.90 16.58
C LEU A 37 16.47 9.02 15.31
N ILE A 38 17.03 9.58 14.24
CA ILE A 38 16.35 9.70 12.94
C ILE A 38 16.00 8.30 12.39
N ARG A 39 16.96 7.36 12.39
CA ARG A 39 16.72 6.00 11.88
C ARG A 39 15.60 5.26 12.62
N GLY A 40 15.58 5.35 13.96
CA GLY A 40 14.57 4.65 14.78
C GLY A 40 13.15 5.23 14.71
N GLN A 41 12.98 6.45 14.17
CA GLN A 41 11.64 7.03 13.96
C GLN A 41 11.11 6.81 12.55
N LEU A 42 11.97 6.81 11.53
CA LEU A 42 11.52 6.54 10.15
C LEU A 42 10.93 5.13 10.01
N GLU A 43 11.53 4.14 10.65
CA GLU A 43 11.07 2.76 10.56
C GLU A 43 9.65 2.58 11.12
N ARG A 44 9.37 3.17 12.30
CA ARG A 44 8.03 3.13 12.91
C ARG A 44 6.98 3.89 12.11
N ARG A 45 7.35 5.04 11.53
CA ARG A 45 6.42 5.84 10.69
C ARG A 45 6.12 5.13 9.37
N ALA A 46 7.11 4.46 8.77
CA ALA A 46 6.91 3.68 7.55
C ALA A 46 5.95 2.50 7.78
N TRP A 47 6.12 1.74 8.86
CA TRP A 47 5.22 0.63 9.18
C TRP A 47 3.80 1.09 9.52
N ALA A 48 3.65 2.19 10.28
CA ALA A 48 2.33 2.77 10.55
C ALA A 48 1.63 3.25 9.27
N GLN A 49 2.38 3.80 8.32
CA GLN A 49 1.84 4.23 7.03
C GLN A 49 1.40 3.04 6.16
N VAL A 50 2.13 1.93 6.18
CA VAL A 50 1.75 0.70 5.48
C VAL A 50 0.49 0.08 6.10
N GLU A 51 0.39 0.01 7.41
CA GLU A 51 -0.78 -0.54 8.11
C GLU A 51 -2.04 0.31 7.82
N GLN A 52 -1.90 1.64 7.84
CA GLN A 52 -2.99 2.55 7.50
C GLN A 52 -3.38 2.43 6.02
N ALA A 53 -2.42 2.27 5.11
CA ALA A 53 -2.70 2.03 3.71
C ALA A 53 -3.42 0.68 3.48
N GLY A 54 -3.00 -0.38 4.18
CA GLY A 54 -3.60 -1.70 4.11
C GLY A 54 -5.06 -1.72 4.57
N SER A 55 -5.35 -1.11 5.72
CA SER A 55 -6.72 -0.99 6.23
C SER A 55 -7.62 -0.14 5.32
N ALA A 56 -7.12 0.97 4.78
CA ALA A 56 -7.86 1.80 3.82
C ALA A 56 -8.14 1.06 2.50
N ALA A 57 -7.15 0.34 1.97
CA ALA A 57 -7.32 -0.49 0.77
C ALA A 57 -8.33 -1.62 1.01
N GLY A 58 -8.27 -2.28 2.17
CA GLY A 58 -9.24 -3.31 2.56
C GLY A 58 -10.67 -2.77 2.65
N ALA A 59 -10.85 -1.59 3.27
CA ALA A 59 -12.16 -0.94 3.33
C ALA A 59 -12.69 -0.55 1.94
N LEU A 60 -11.82 -0.01 1.07
CA LEU A 60 -12.19 0.32 -0.31
C LEU A 60 -12.59 -0.92 -1.11
N TYR A 61 -11.84 -2.01 -0.94
CA TYR A 61 -12.15 -3.30 -1.58
C TYR A 61 -13.49 -3.86 -1.11
N ALA A 62 -13.75 -3.86 0.20
CA ALA A 62 -15.03 -4.30 0.75
C ALA A 62 -16.21 -3.44 0.25
N ALA A 63 -16.03 -2.12 0.14
CA ALA A 63 -17.04 -1.24 -0.42
C ALA A 63 -17.34 -1.56 -1.89
N LYS A 64 -16.30 -1.82 -2.70
CA LYS A 64 -16.46 -2.22 -4.11
C LYS A 64 -17.13 -3.57 -4.27
N GLN A 65 -16.80 -4.54 -3.41
CA GLN A 65 -17.46 -5.84 -3.41
C GLN A 65 -18.96 -5.73 -3.09
N ASN A 66 -19.33 -4.90 -2.09
CA ASN A 66 -20.73 -4.65 -1.76
C ASN A 66 -21.48 -3.93 -2.88
N GLU A 67 -20.83 -2.98 -3.55
CA GLU A 67 -21.38 -2.28 -4.72
C GLU A 67 -21.72 -3.27 -5.85
N MET A 68 -20.80 -4.19 -6.17
CA MET A 68 -21.02 -5.25 -7.17
C MET A 68 -22.15 -6.20 -6.77
N ALA A 69 -22.20 -6.63 -5.51
CA ALA A 69 -23.27 -7.50 -5.00
C ALA A 69 -24.65 -6.82 -5.08
N ASN A 70 -24.70 -5.52 -4.80
CA ASN A 70 -25.94 -4.75 -4.89
C ASN A 70 -26.38 -4.59 -6.34
N LEU A 71 -25.46 -4.29 -7.27
CA LEU A 71 -25.74 -4.23 -8.70
C LEU A 71 -26.26 -5.58 -9.22
N ALA A 72 -25.67 -6.70 -8.80
CA ALA A 72 -26.14 -8.04 -9.15
C ALA A 72 -27.56 -8.28 -8.64
N THR A 73 -27.85 -7.90 -7.39
CA THR A 73 -29.18 -8.02 -6.78
C THR A 73 -30.22 -7.19 -7.54
N LEU A 74 -29.92 -5.92 -7.80
CA LEU A 74 -30.80 -5.01 -8.54
C LEU A 74 -31.03 -5.49 -9.98
N THR A 75 -30.01 -6.08 -10.59
CA THR A 75 -30.11 -6.68 -11.93
C THR A 75 -31.00 -7.90 -11.92
N ALA A 76 -30.83 -8.81 -10.96
CA ALA A 76 -31.64 -10.02 -10.84
C ALA A 76 -33.13 -9.71 -10.60
N GLN A 77 -33.43 -8.58 -9.95
CA GLN A 77 -34.80 -8.12 -9.73
C GLN A 77 -35.46 -7.50 -10.98
N ARG A 78 -34.73 -7.31 -12.09
CA ARG A 78 -35.31 -6.69 -13.30
C ARG A 78 -36.25 -7.68 -14.01
N PRO A 79 -37.54 -7.34 -14.17
CA PRO A 79 -38.52 -8.24 -14.79
C PRO A 79 -38.23 -8.50 -16.28
N THR A 80 -37.53 -7.59 -16.96
CA THR A 80 -37.09 -7.79 -18.34
C THR A 80 -36.08 -8.92 -18.48
N LEU A 81 -35.12 -9.02 -17.56
CA LEU A 81 -34.14 -10.10 -17.55
C LEU A 81 -34.82 -11.46 -17.31
N GLY A 82 -35.69 -11.54 -16.31
CA GLY A 82 -36.46 -12.77 -16.02
C GLY A 82 -37.32 -13.22 -17.21
N ARG A 83 -37.93 -12.27 -17.94
CA ARG A 83 -38.73 -12.58 -19.13
C ARG A 83 -37.88 -13.03 -20.32
N LEU A 84 -36.70 -12.44 -20.53
CA LEU A 84 -35.76 -12.86 -21.59
C LEU A 84 -35.19 -14.26 -21.29
N LEU A 85 -34.88 -14.55 -20.04
CA LEU A 85 -34.42 -15.87 -19.60
C LEU A 85 -35.52 -16.92 -19.76
N ALA A 86 -36.77 -16.61 -19.39
CA ALA A 86 -37.91 -17.53 -19.56
C ALA A 86 -38.27 -17.80 -21.03
N GLN A 87 -37.97 -16.86 -21.92
CA GLN A 87 -38.21 -17.01 -23.37
C GLN A 87 -37.11 -17.82 -24.07
N GLY A 88 -35.94 -18.00 -23.44
CA GLY A 88 -34.81 -18.73 -24.03
C GLY A 88 -34.25 -18.09 -25.31
N ASP A 89 -34.55 -16.81 -25.55
CA ASP A 89 -34.12 -16.10 -26.76
C ASP A 89 -32.71 -15.53 -26.56
N GLU A 90 -31.70 -16.36 -26.83
CA GLU A 90 -30.28 -15.95 -26.77
C GLU A 90 -29.98 -14.74 -27.66
N GLY A 91 -30.69 -14.60 -28.79
CA GLY A 91 -30.51 -13.49 -29.73
C GLY A 91 -30.85 -12.13 -29.12
N SER A 92 -31.81 -12.08 -28.21
CA SER A 92 -32.18 -10.87 -27.47
C SER A 92 -31.49 -10.76 -26.10
N LEU A 93 -31.11 -11.88 -25.49
CA LEU A 93 -30.47 -11.92 -24.18
C LEU A 93 -29.01 -11.41 -24.21
N VAL A 94 -28.22 -11.87 -25.18
CA VAL A 94 -26.81 -11.46 -25.34
C VAL A 94 -26.65 -9.94 -25.49
N PRO A 95 -27.37 -9.23 -26.39
CA PRO A 95 -27.24 -7.78 -26.51
C PRO A 95 -27.76 -7.03 -25.28
N TYR A 96 -28.76 -7.57 -24.59
CA TYR A 96 -29.24 -7.01 -23.32
C TYR A 96 -28.15 -7.10 -22.22
N LEU A 97 -27.49 -8.25 -22.10
CA LEU A 97 -26.38 -8.44 -21.15
C LEU A 97 -25.16 -7.61 -21.52
N GLY A 98 -24.84 -7.42 -22.80
CA GLY A 98 -23.75 -6.54 -23.23
C GLY A 98 -24.03 -5.05 -22.90
N THR A 99 -25.28 -4.61 -23.04
CA THR A 99 -25.70 -3.26 -22.62
C THR A 99 -25.60 -3.10 -21.10
N LEU A 100 -26.00 -4.15 -20.35
CA LEU A 100 -25.89 -4.16 -18.89
C LEU A 100 -24.43 -4.15 -18.43
N GLN A 101 -23.57 -4.96 -19.04
CA GLN A 101 -22.13 -5.08 -18.71
C GLN A 101 -21.43 -3.72 -18.90
N SER A 102 -21.62 -3.10 -20.06
CA SER A 102 -21.04 -1.80 -20.39
C SER A 102 -21.61 -0.66 -19.53
N GLY A 103 -22.91 -0.65 -19.28
CA GLY A 103 -23.57 0.38 -18.46
C GLY A 103 -23.28 0.27 -16.95
N ALA A 104 -23.01 -0.93 -16.44
CA ALA A 104 -22.65 -1.16 -15.04
C ALA A 104 -21.12 -1.12 -14.81
N GLY A 105 -20.31 -1.00 -15.86
CA GLY A 105 -18.85 -1.00 -15.77
C GLY A 105 -18.29 -2.33 -15.25
N LEU A 106 -18.91 -3.45 -15.61
CA LEU A 106 -18.50 -4.79 -15.18
C LEU A 106 -17.56 -5.42 -16.23
N ASP A 107 -16.50 -6.08 -15.78
CA ASP A 107 -15.61 -6.84 -16.67
C ASP A 107 -16.29 -8.10 -17.23
N LEU A 108 -17.15 -8.73 -16.43
CA LEU A 108 -17.81 -9.99 -16.80
C LEU A 108 -19.20 -10.09 -16.15
N VAL A 109 -20.17 -10.60 -16.91
CA VAL A 109 -21.50 -10.97 -16.42
C VAL A 109 -21.75 -12.42 -16.79
N LEU A 110 -22.06 -13.25 -15.80
CA LEU A 110 -22.41 -14.66 -15.96
C LEU A 110 -23.84 -14.87 -15.46
N VAL A 111 -24.63 -15.60 -16.24
CA VAL A 111 -25.94 -16.11 -15.82
C VAL A 111 -25.77 -17.60 -15.56
N CYS A 112 -26.02 -18.03 -14.33
CA CYS A 112 -25.94 -19.43 -13.95
C CYS A 112 -27.35 -19.97 -13.73
N ASP A 113 -27.67 -21.11 -14.33
CA ASP A 113 -28.80 -21.91 -13.88
C ASP A 113 -28.41 -22.64 -12.58
N ALA A 114 -29.32 -22.68 -11.60
CA ALA A 114 -29.13 -23.45 -10.37
C ALA A 114 -29.10 -24.97 -10.62
N GLN A 115 -29.46 -25.43 -11.82
CA GLN A 115 -29.53 -26.84 -12.22
C GLN A 115 -28.25 -27.36 -12.93
N GLU A 116 -27.32 -26.50 -13.35
CA GLU A 116 -26.11 -26.88 -14.10
C GLU A 116 -24.80 -26.54 -13.35
N GLN A 117 -24.77 -26.78 -12.03
CA GLN A 117 -23.50 -26.86 -11.29
C GLN A 117 -23.08 -28.32 -11.15
N THR A 118 -22.48 -28.87 -12.21
CA THR A 118 -21.58 -30.04 -12.17
C THR A 118 -20.27 -29.70 -12.83
#